data_AF-A0A2V8BKK0-F1
#
_entry.id   AF-A0A2V8BKK0-F1
#
_cell.length_a   1.000
_cell.length_b   1.000
_cell.length_c   1.000
_cell.angle_alpha   90.00
_cell.angle_beta   90.00
_cell.angle_gamma   90.00
#
_symmetry.space_group_name_H-M   'P 1'
#
loop_
_entity.id
_entity.type
_entity.pdbx_description
1 polymer ?
#
loop_
_entity_poly.entity_id
_entity_poly.type
_entity_poly.pdbx_seq_one_letter_code
_entity_poly.pdbx_strand_id
1 'polypeptide(L)'
;MTTHPVCRSLGRDGWKYVAAVMLGAVLLTADPTRAQQGEHWVGTWAAAGVGRPQNPPPPAVPPAPPSGQAQPAQTAPPSPAPFMHFDNQTLRQIVHTSIGGRRVRVVLSNSFGTSPLTVGAAHIALRDRQSAIVPASGRAVTFSGRPTMAIPAGAVLFSDPVDLGAPSMADLAIDLYLPASTNIPMPLTIHGGALQTSYVSETGNHAGKAAFPVVATTQSWFLLSRVEMMAPQSVGAIVAYGDSITDGARSTPDTNNRWPDHLARRLLALPAPMAVLNAGIGGNRVLTEGAFQAGVNAVARFDRDVLQQSGVTHVIVLEGINDIGNARD
;
A
#
# COMPACT_ATOMS: atom_id res chain seq x y z
N MET A 1 83.15 -38.28 63.66
CA MET A 1 83.16 -38.77 62.27
C MET A 1 81.87 -38.28 61.63
N THR A 2 81.91 -37.12 60.95
CA THR A 2 82.03 -37.00 59.48
C THR A 2 80.70 -37.41 58.82
N THR A 3 80.02 -36.64 57.97
CA THR A 3 80.44 -35.60 57.02
C THR A 3 79.17 -35.13 56.30
N HIS A 4 79.05 -33.85 55.96
CA HIS A 4 78.28 -33.45 54.77
C HIS A 4 78.98 -33.99 53.51
N PRO A 5 78.23 -34.29 52.44
CA PRO A 5 78.64 -33.66 51.19
C PRO A 5 77.50 -33.16 50.30
N VAL A 6 77.96 -32.32 49.39
CA VAL A 6 77.32 -31.47 48.40
C VAL A 6 77.56 -32.07 47.00
N CYS A 7 76.71 -31.69 46.02
CA CYS A 7 76.91 -31.78 44.54
C CYS A 7 76.80 -33.20 43.91
N ARG A 8 76.31 -33.43 42.68
CA ARG A 8 76.22 -32.62 41.45
C ARG A 8 75.34 -33.36 40.40
N SER A 9 74.90 -32.61 39.38
CA SER A 9 74.85 -32.98 37.94
C SER A 9 73.56 -33.52 37.27
N LEU A 10 72.90 -32.60 36.55
CA LEU A 10 72.45 -32.60 35.13
C LEU A 10 71.51 -33.69 34.58
N GLY A 11 70.37 -33.23 34.05
CA GLY A 11 69.51 -33.99 33.12
C GLY A 11 68.34 -33.17 32.57
N ARG A 12 68.63 -32.38 31.52
CA ARG A 12 67.80 -32.03 30.34
C ARG A 12 66.27 -31.81 30.45
N ASP A 13 65.91 -30.68 29.85
CA ASP A 13 64.72 -30.44 29.01
C ASP A 13 63.40 -30.05 29.69
N GLY A 14 62.96 -28.82 29.39
CA GLY A 14 61.62 -28.67 28.85
C GLY A 14 60.71 -27.62 29.50
N TRP A 15 60.73 -26.42 28.93
CA TRP A 15 59.56 -25.54 28.74
C TRP A 15 59.20 -24.56 29.86
N LYS A 16 59.60 -23.31 29.62
CA LYS A 16 59.10 -22.09 30.24
C LYS A 16 57.72 -21.77 29.65
N TYR A 17 56.68 -21.69 30.48
CA TYR A 17 55.41 -21.08 30.08
C TYR A 17 55.54 -19.55 30.21
N VAL A 18 55.57 -18.86 29.06
CA VAL A 18 55.30 -17.42 28.98
C VAL A 18 53.80 -17.27 28.75
N ALA A 19 53.09 -16.73 29.74
CA ALA A 19 51.69 -16.36 29.58
C ALA A 19 51.60 -15.12 28.68
N ALA A 20 51.12 -15.30 27.44
CA ALA A 20 50.75 -14.22 26.56
C ALA A 20 49.33 -13.73 26.91
N VAL A 21 49.22 -12.48 27.38
CA VAL A 21 47.93 -11.79 27.52
C VAL A 21 47.52 -11.30 26.13
N MET A 22 46.55 -11.98 25.52
CA MET A 22 45.91 -11.55 24.29
C MET A 22 44.85 -10.49 24.62
N LEU A 23 45.12 -9.23 24.32
CA LEU A 23 44.07 -8.21 24.20
C LEU A 23 43.25 -8.51 22.94
N GLY A 24 42.12 -9.21 23.11
CA GLY A 24 41.12 -9.35 22.07
C GLY A 24 40.32 -8.05 21.95
N ALA A 25 40.49 -7.31 20.86
CA ALA A 25 39.54 -6.29 20.47
C ALA A 25 38.23 -6.98 20.07
N VAL A 26 37.24 -6.96 20.98
CA VAL A 26 35.87 -7.37 20.66
C VAL A 26 35.28 -6.25 19.78
N LEU A 27 35.30 -6.47 18.47
CA LEU A 27 34.43 -5.76 17.55
C LEU A 27 32.99 -6.17 17.90
N LEU A 28 32.31 -5.33 18.66
CA LEU A 28 30.86 -5.39 18.85
C LEU A 28 30.20 -5.17 17.48
N THR A 29 29.92 -6.25 16.77
CA THR A 29 28.98 -6.22 15.65
C THR A 29 27.63 -5.80 16.24
N ALA A 30 27.14 -4.62 15.84
CA ALA A 30 25.81 -4.18 16.24
C ALA A 30 24.78 -5.20 15.76
N ASP A 31 24.13 -5.86 16.73
CA ASP A 31 23.03 -6.79 16.49
C ASP A 31 21.86 -6.00 15.85
N PRO A 32 21.43 -6.30 14.61
CA PRO A 32 20.32 -5.59 13.97
C PRO A 32 18.98 -5.80 14.70
N THR A 33 18.91 -6.78 15.60
CA THR A 33 17.78 -7.06 16.49
C THR A 33 17.56 -5.98 17.55
N ARG A 34 18.59 -5.22 17.95
CA ARG A 34 18.45 -4.17 18.97
C ARG A 34 17.77 -2.89 18.45
N ALA A 35 17.77 -2.67 17.13
CA ALA A 35 17.07 -1.55 16.48
C ALA A 35 15.53 -1.74 16.44
N GLN A 36 15.03 -2.92 16.78
CA GLN A 36 13.59 -3.24 16.74
C GLN A 36 12.86 -2.86 18.03
N GLN A 37 13.57 -2.57 19.13
CA GLN A 37 13.01 -2.05 20.37
C GLN A 37 12.85 -0.52 20.26
N GLY A 38 11.81 -0.08 19.55
CA GLY A 38 11.52 1.36 19.38
C GLY A 38 10.95 1.77 18.03
N GLU A 39 10.69 0.82 17.13
CA GLU A 39 10.00 1.06 15.85
C GLU A 39 8.67 0.28 15.81
N HIS A 40 7.74 0.73 14.97
CA HIS A 40 6.52 0.00 14.60
C HIS A 40 6.08 0.32 13.17
N TRP A 41 5.13 -0.46 12.65
CA TRP A 41 4.53 -0.20 11.34
C TRP A 41 3.49 0.92 11.44
N VAL A 42 3.64 1.93 10.59
CA VAL A 42 2.68 3.02 10.43
C VAL A 42 2.28 3.07 8.96
N GLY A 43 0.98 3.16 8.69
CA GLY A 43 0.51 3.43 7.34
C GLY A 43 1.05 4.79 6.87
N THR A 44 1.63 4.84 5.68
CA THR A 44 2.06 6.09 5.03
C THR A 44 1.19 6.45 3.83
N TRP A 45 0.44 5.48 3.31
CA TRP A 45 -0.56 5.68 2.27
C TRP A 45 -1.62 4.60 2.43
N ALA A 46 -2.87 4.93 2.15
CA ALA A 46 -3.98 4.00 2.12
C ALA A 46 -4.97 4.41 1.03
N ALA A 47 -5.77 3.45 0.59
CA ALA A 47 -6.95 3.70 -0.21
C ALA A 47 -8.11 2.84 0.30
N ALA A 48 -9.27 3.46 0.50
CA ALA A 48 -10.48 2.74 0.85
C ALA A 48 -11.04 2.03 -0.39
N GLY A 49 -11.14 0.70 -0.29
CA GLY A 49 -11.57 -0.14 -1.41
C GLY A 49 -13.08 -0.26 -1.55
N VAL A 50 -13.53 -0.42 -2.79
CA VAL A 50 -14.89 -0.79 -3.20
C VAL A 50 -14.86 -2.06 -4.05
N GLY A 51 -15.95 -2.82 -4.03
CA GLY A 51 -16.13 -3.97 -4.91
C GLY A 51 -16.62 -3.52 -6.28
N ARG A 52 -15.86 -3.80 -7.34
CA ARG A 52 -16.26 -3.49 -8.71
C ARG A 52 -16.61 -4.76 -9.47
N PRO A 53 -17.89 -5.01 -9.79
CA PRO A 53 -18.27 -6.08 -10.70
C PRO A 53 -17.51 -5.96 -12.02
N GLN A 54 -16.94 -7.06 -12.51
CA GLN A 54 -16.16 -7.04 -13.76
C GLN A 54 -17.04 -7.26 -15.01
N ASN A 55 -18.15 -7.98 -14.85
CA ASN A 55 -19.20 -8.18 -15.85
C ASN A 55 -20.56 -7.75 -15.29
N PRO A 56 -20.88 -6.45 -15.21
CA PRO A 56 -22.22 -6.05 -14.79
C PRO A 56 -23.25 -6.43 -15.84
N PRO A 57 -24.47 -6.83 -15.44
CA PRO A 57 -25.58 -6.93 -16.39
C PRO A 57 -25.82 -5.58 -17.07
N PRO A 58 -26.33 -5.56 -18.32
CA PRO A 58 -26.65 -4.30 -19.00
C PRO A 58 -27.60 -3.46 -18.14
N PRO A 59 -27.54 -2.11 -18.23
CA PRO A 59 -28.45 -1.25 -17.49
C PRO A 59 -29.89 -1.68 -17.71
N ALA A 60 -30.70 -1.73 -16.65
CA ALA A 60 -32.13 -1.92 -16.81
C ALA A 60 -32.67 -0.79 -17.69
N VAL A 61 -33.25 -1.15 -18.84
CA VAL A 61 -33.96 -0.19 -19.68
C VAL A 61 -35.14 0.34 -18.86
N PRO A 62 -35.26 1.65 -18.60
CA PRO A 62 -36.42 2.19 -17.91
C PRO A 62 -37.69 1.75 -18.65
N PRO A 63 -38.79 1.42 -17.95
CA PRO A 63 -40.06 1.17 -18.61
C PRO A 63 -40.39 2.37 -19.49
N ALA A 64 -40.79 2.11 -20.75
CA ALA A 64 -41.18 3.16 -21.66
C ALA A 64 -42.27 4.02 -20.99
N PRO A 65 -42.16 5.36 -21.01
CA PRO A 65 -43.21 6.19 -20.46
C PRO A 65 -44.52 5.91 -21.21
N PRO A 66 -45.68 6.04 -20.54
CA PRO A 66 -46.97 5.91 -21.21
C PRO A 66 -47.02 6.85 -22.41
N SER A 67 -47.46 6.31 -23.54
CA SER A 67 -47.57 7.03 -24.80
C SER A 67 -48.38 8.32 -24.61
N GLY A 68 -47.75 9.49 -24.77
CA GLY A 68 -48.45 10.78 -24.78
C GLY A 68 -47.78 11.93 -24.02
N GLN A 69 -46.69 11.70 -23.28
CA GLN A 69 -45.92 12.80 -22.65
C GLN A 69 -44.57 12.97 -23.34
N ALA A 70 -44.40 14.08 -24.06
CA ALA A 70 -43.10 14.49 -24.57
C ALA A 70 -42.22 14.92 -23.38
N GLN A 71 -41.27 14.08 -22.98
CA GLN A 71 -40.20 14.50 -22.08
C GLN A 71 -39.17 15.32 -22.88
N PRO A 72 -38.64 16.43 -22.33
CA PRO A 72 -37.46 17.06 -22.92
C PRO A 72 -36.36 16.00 -23.01
N ALA A 73 -35.66 15.95 -24.14
CA ALA A 73 -34.59 14.99 -24.38
C ALA A 73 -33.56 15.07 -23.24
N GLN A 74 -33.66 14.19 -22.26
CA GLN A 74 -32.60 13.95 -21.31
C GLN A 74 -31.52 13.27 -22.13
N THR A 75 -30.43 13.99 -22.40
CA THR A 75 -29.20 13.37 -22.87
C THR A 75 -28.91 12.24 -21.91
N ALA A 76 -29.01 11.00 -22.38
CA ALA A 76 -28.63 9.85 -21.57
C ALA A 76 -27.23 10.13 -21.02
N PRO A 77 -27.00 9.98 -19.70
CA PRO A 77 -25.66 10.14 -19.16
C PRO A 77 -24.73 9.24 -19.98
N PRO A 78 -23.51 9.70 -20.31
CA PRO A 78 -22.57 8.91 -21.09
C PRO A 78 -22.44 7.53 -20.45
N SER A 79 -22.52 6.47 -21.27
CA SER A 79 -22.30 5.11 -20.80
C SER A 79 -21.01 5.07 -19.99
N PRO A 80 -21.00 4.44 -18.79
CA PRO A 80 -19.78 4.34 -18.00
C PRO A 80 -18.65 3.78 -18.87
N ALA A 81 -17.44 4.35 -18.75
CA ALA A 81 -16.28 3.78 -19.41
C ALA A 81 -16.19 2.28 -19.07
N PRO A 82 -15.84 1.42 -20.05
CA PRO A 82 -15.82 -0.02 -19.85
C PRO A 82 -14.95 -0.40 -18.65
N PHE A 83 -15.34 -1.47 -17.97
CA PHE A 83 -14.60 -1.98 -16.82
C PHE A 83 -13.21 -2.44 -17.27
N MET A 84 -12.19 -1.87 -16.64
CA MET A 84 -10.81 -2.26 -16.90
C MET A 84 -10.57 -3.62 -16.25
N HIS A 85 -10.21 -4.59 -17.08
CA HIS A 85 -9.80 -5.93 -16.70
C HIS A 85 -8.37 -6.17 -17.19
N PHE A 86 -7.71 -7.14 -16.58
CA PHE A 86 -6.32 -7.48 -16.88
C PHE A 86 -6.26 -8.95 -17.28
N ASP A 87 -5.48 -9.25 -18.31
CA ASP A 87 -5.28 -10.62 -18.76
C ASP A 87 -3.81 -10.88 -19.01
N ASN A 88 -3.16 -11.56 -18.05
CA ASN A 88 -1.73 -11.81 -18.07
C ASN A 88 -0.94 -10.49 -18.25
N GLN A 89 -1.10 -9.53 -17.34
CA GLN A 89 -0.52 -8.19 -17.45
C GLN A 89 0.07 -7.71 -16.13
N THR A 90 0.99 -6.76 -16.22
CA THR A 90 1.55 -6.06 -15.06
C THR A 90 0.90 -4.69 -14.92
N LEU A 91 0.49 -4.38 -13.69
CA LEU A 91 0.06 -3.05 -13.27
C LEU A 91 1.25 -2.34 -12.65
N ARG A 92 1.54 -1.10 -13.04
CA ARG A 92 2.44 -0.19 -12.29
C ARG A 92 1.60 0.91 -11.66
N GLN A 93 1.40 0.79 -10.36
CA GLN A 93 0.51 1.64 -9.58
C GLN A 93 1.33 2.70 -8.83
N ILE A 94 1.01 3.97 -9.05
CA ILE A 94 1.71 5.07 -8.39
C ILE A 94 0.96 5.48 -7.13
N VAL A 95 1.67 5.58 -6.02
CA VAL A 95 1.12 6.06 -4.73
C VAL A 95 1.99 7.19 -4.16
N HIS A 96 1.35 8.13 -3.48
CA HIS A 96 2.02 9.27 -2.84
C HIS A 96 2.03 9.08 -1.32
N THR A 97 3.22 8.88 -0.75
CA THR A 97 3.39 8.57 0.68
C THR A 97 3.37 9.82 1.54
N SER A 98 2.82 9.77 2.76
CA SER A 98 2.86 10.91 3.68
C SER A 98 4.20 10.97 4.42
N ILE A 99 4.61 9.88 5.10
CA ILE A 99 5.88 9.79 5.84
C ILE A 99 6.88 8.92 5.09
N GLY A 100 8.16 9.26 5.23
CA GLY A 100 9.27 8.43 4.75
C GLY A 100 9.66 7.32 5.74
N GLY A 101 10.57 6.47 5.32
CA GLY A 101 11.08 5.36 6.11
C GLY A 101 12.20 4.60 5.41
N ARG A 102 12.86 3.70 6.15
CA ARG A 102 13.92 2.82 5.63
C ARG A 102 13.43 1.44 5.20
N ARG A 103 12.30 1.02 5.76
CA ARG A 103 11.65 -0.27 5.49
C ARG A 103 10.20 -0.03 5.16
N VAL A 104 9.75 -0.64 4.08
CA VAL A 104 8.41 -0.53 3.54
C VAL A 104 7.78 -1.91 3.43
N ARG A 105 6.47 -2.01 3.60
CA ARG A 105 5.70 -3.18 3.19
C ARG A 105 4.42 -2.75 2.49
N VAL A 106 3.95 -3.61 1.59
CA VAL A 106 2.74 -3.38 0.81
C VAL A 106 1.64 -4.28 1.35
N VAL A 107 0.42 -3.75 1.45
CA VAL A 107 -0.76 -4.52 1.84
C VAL A 107 -1.72 -4.58 0.67
N LEU A 108 -1.96 -5.79 0.19
CA LEU A 108 -2.92 -6.09 -0.86
C LEU A 108 -4.25 -6.57 -0.27
N SER A 109 -5.33 -6.38 -1.01
CA SER A 109 -6.69 -6.72 -0.58
C SER A 109 -7.48 -7.36 -1.71
N ASN A 110 -8.11 -8.48 -1.37
CA ASN A 110 -9.16 -9.13 -2.14
C ASN A 110 -10.48 -9.16 -1.32
N SER A 111 -10.71 -8.12 -0.51
CA SER A 111 -11.85 -8.06 0.44
C SER A 111 -13.22 -8.19 -0.23
N PHE A 112 -13.36 -7.77 -1.49
CA PHE A 112 -14.61 -7.88 -2.24
C PHE A 112 -14.63 -9.05 -3.23
N GLY A 113 -13.52 -9.76 -3.39
CA GLY A 113 -13.47 -10.91 -4.29
C GLY A 113 -14.05 -12.16 -3.62
N THR A 114 -14.70 -12.99 -4.44
CA THR A 114 -15.34 -14.25 -4.01
C THR A 114 -14.51 -15.50 -4.31
N SER A 115 -13.33 -15.35 -4.93
CA SER A 115 -12.37 -16.42 -5.21
C SER A 115 -10.94 -15.94 -4.94
N PRO A 116 -9.97 -16.85 -4.73
CA PRO A 116 -8.57 -16.48 -4.61
C PRO A 116 -8.06 -15.75 -5.85
N LEU A 117 -7.24 -14.71 -5.66
CA LEU A 117 -6.61 -13.94 -6.73
C LEU A 117 -5.09 -14.07 -6.64
N THR A 118 -4.45 -14.53 -7.72
CA THR A 118 -3.01 -14.75 -7.78
C THR A 118 -2.27 -13.48 -8.18
N VAL A 119 -1.28 -13.09 -7.36
CA VAL A 119 -0.23 -12.14 -7.72
C VAL A 119 1.00 -12.95 -8.11
N GLY A 120 1.35 -12.92 -9.39
CA GLY A 120 2.44 -13.72 -9.96
C GLY A 120 3.82 -13.18 -9.62
N ALA A 121 3.94 -11.86 -9.52
CA ALA A 121 5.14 -11.15 -9.06
C ALA A 121 4.73 -9.76 -8.55
N ALA A 122 5.51 -9.23 -7.62
CA ALA A 122 5.36 -7.85 -7.15
C ALA A 122 6.72 -7.17 -7.02
N HIS A 123 6.75 -5.86 -7.22
CA HIS A 123 7.96 -5.06 -7.12
C HIS A 123 7.64 -3.65 -6.63
N ILE A 124 8.57 -3.00 -5.95
CA ILE A 124 8.44 -1.63 -5.49
C ILE A 124 9.69 -0.81 -5.83
N ALA A 125 9.52 0.46 -6.18
CA ALA A 125 10.60 1.38 -6.47
C ALA A 125 10.21 2.81 -6.13
N LEU A 126 11.19 3.71 -6.01
CA LEU A 126 10.92 5.15 -6.07
C LEU A 126 10.53 5.50 -7.51
N ARG A 127 9.46 6.26 -7.68
CA ARG A 127 9.08 6.82 -8.99
C ARG A 127 10.06 7.94 -9.35
N ASP A 128 10.48 7.97 -10.60
CA ASP A 128 11.19 9.11 -11.17
C ASP A 128 10.15 10.07 -11.80
N ARG A 129 9.64 9.71 -12.98
CA ARG A 129 8.61 10.47 -13.69
C ARG A 129 7.73 9.54 -14.50
N GLN A 130 6.45 9.86 -14.61
CA GLN A 130 5.49 9.03 -15.35
C GLN A 130 5.58 7.57 -14.88
N SER A 131 5.83 6.62 -15.80
CA SER A 131 6.02 5.20 -15.51
C SER A 131 7.47 4.82 -15.18
N ALA A 132 8.43 5.75 -15.29
CA ALA A 132 9.83 5.49 -14.99
C ALA A 132 10.09 5.43 -13.48
N ILE A 133 11.05 4.59 -13.10
CA ILE A 133 11.51 4.40 -11.73
C ILE A 133 12.94 4.91 -11.58
N VAL A 134 13.29 5.38 -10.39
CA VAL A 134 14.66 5.81 -10.09
C VAL A 134 15.59 4.60 -10.22
N PRO A 135 16.70 4.70 -10.98
CA PRO A 135 17.67 3.62 -11.14
C PRO A 135 18.14 3.07 -9.78
N ALA A 136 18.29 1.75 -9.70
CA ALA A 136 18.71 1.02 -8.48
C ALA A 136 17.81 1.16 -7.23
N SER A 137 16.68 1.87 -7.30
CA SER A 137 15.68 1.91 -6.22
C SER A 137 14.77 0.68 -6.20
N GLY A 138 14.78 -0.12 -7.28
CA GLY A 138 13.91 -1.27 -7.41
C GLY A 138 14.17 -2.39 -6.43
N ARG A 139 13.11 -2.95 -5.84
CA ARG A 139 13.13 -4.09 -4.93
C ARG A 139 12.02 -5.06 -5.28
N ALA A 140 12.36 -6.34 -5.36
CA ALA A 140 11.35 -7.40 -5.41
C ALA A 140 10.54 -7.42 -4.11
N VAL A 141 9.23 -7.63 -4.24
CA VAL A 141 8.31 -7.77 -3.11
C VAL A 141 7.91 -9.24 -3.01
N THR A 142 8.11 -9.82 -1.84
CA THR A 142 7.76 -11.23 -1.55
C THR A 142 6.66 -11.32 -0.50
N PHE A 143 6.06 -12.49 -0.39
CA PHE A 143 5.03 -12.82 0.58
C PHE A 143 5.40 -14.14 1.25
N SER A 144 5.78 -14.09 2.53
CA SER A 144 6.32 -15.26 3.25
C SER A 144 7.51 -15.90 2.51
N GLY A 145 8.41 -15.06 1.99
CA GLY A 145 9.58 -15.44 1.21
C GLY A 145 9.31 -15.86 -0.24
N ARG A 146 8.05 -15.83 -0.70
CA ARG A 146 7.67 -16.29 -2.05
C ARG A 146 7.38 -15.11 -2.99
N PRO A 147 7.79 -15.17 -4.26
CA PRO A 147 7.51 -14.12 -5.24
C PRO A 147 6.06 -14.16 -5.76
N THR A 148 5.38 -15.30 -5.62
CA THR A 148 4.02 -15.54 -6.07
C THR A 148 3.15 -15.93 -4.88
N MET A 149 1.97 -15.33 -4.77
CA MET A 149 1.01 -15.63 -3.71
C MET A 149 -0.43 -15.44 -4.19
N ALA A 150 -1.33 -16.30 -3.73
CA ALA A 150 -2.76 -16.08 -3.88
C ALA A 150 -3.31 -15.31 -2.67
N ILE A 151 -4.08 -14.25 -2.92
CA ILE A 151 -4.86 -13.56 -1.90
C ILE A 151 -6.21 -14.29 -1.82
N PRO A 152 -6.56 -14.95 -0.71
CA PRO A 152 -7.85 -15.61 -0.57
C PRO A 152 -9.03 -14.65 -0.76
N ALA A 153 -10.21 -15.19 -1.06
CA ALA A 153 -11.45 -14.41 -1.09
C ALA A 153 -11.67 -13.71 0.25
N GLY A 154 -12.07 -12.43 0.22
CA GLY A 154 -12.34 -11.64 1.42
C GLY A 154 -11.11 -11.25 2.25
N ALA A 155 -9.89 -11.62 1.84
CA ALA A 155 -8.69 -11.48 2.66
C ALA A 155 -7.83 -10.25 2.30
N VAL A 156 -6.93 -9.92 3.22
CA VAL A 156 -5.79 -9.02 3.00
C VAL A 156 -4.49 -9.81 3.05
N LEU A 157 -3.48 -9.38 2.29
CA LEU A 157 -2.17 -9.99 2.21
C LEU A 157 -1.09 -8.94 2.46
N PHE A 158 -0.26 -9.17 3.47
CA PHE A 158 0.90 -8.34 3.78
C PHE A 158 2.13 -8.89 3.07
N SER A 159 2.90 -8.02 2.43
CA SER A 159 4.23 -8.39 1.95
C SER A 159 5.21 -8.57 3.10
N ASP A 160 6.31 -9.26 2.81
CA ASP A 160 7.50 -9.19 3.65
C ASP A 160 8.05 -7.75 3.64
N PRO A 161 8.80 -7.35 4.68
CA PRO A 161 9.47 -6.05 4.71
C PRO A 161 10.52 -5.93 3.61
N VAL A 162 10.61 -4.76 3.00
CA VAL A 162 11.57 -4.43 1.95
C VAL A 162 12.44 -3.25 2.40
N ASP A 163 13.76 -3.39 2.30
CA ASP A 163 14.70 -2.30 2.54
C ASP A 163 14.72 -1.34 1.34
N LEU A 164 13.91 -0.29 1.43
CA LEU A 164 13.80 0.80 0.48
C LEU A 164 13.72 2.12 1.26
N GLY A 165 14.80 2.90 1.20
CA GLY A 165 14.80 4.25 1.74
C GLY A 165 13.93 5.17 0.89
N ALA A 166 12.84 5.68 1.45
CA ALA A 166 11.96 6.64 0.82
C ALA A 166 11.87 7.92 1.66
N PRO A 167 12.01 9.11 1.06
CA PRO A 167 11.72 10.35 1.76
C PRO A 167 10.22 10.49 2.05
N SER A 168 9.85 11.40 2.96
CA SER A 168 8.44 11.81 3.11
C SER A 168 7.93 12.47 1.84
N MET A 169 6.63 12.38 1.57
CA MET A 169 6.02 12.89 0.34
C MET A 169 6.61 12.26 -0.95
N ALA A 170 7.12 11.03 -0.86
CA ALA A 170 7.66 10.32 -2.02
C ALA A 170 6.56 9.65 -2.84
N ASP A 171 6.76 9.61 -4.15
CA ASP A 171 6.00 8.74 -5.04
C ASP A 171 6.67 7.36 -5.13
N LEU A 172 5.90 6.31 -4.89
CA LEU A 172 6.33 4.93 -5.08
C LEU A 172 5.63 4.33 -6.31
N ALA A 173 6.38 3.57 -7.09
CA ALA A 173 5.85 2.71 -8.14
C ALA A 173 5.76 1.27 -7.62
N ILE A 174 4.54 0.74 -7.55
CA ILE A 174 4.25 -0.62 -7.08
C ILE A 174 3.75 -1.43 -8.27
N ASP A 175 4.52 -2.43 -8.66
CA ASP A 175 4.16 -3.33 -9.74
C ASP A 175 3.44 -4.56 -9.19
N LEU A 176 2.32 -4.93 -9.80
CA LEU A 176 1.61 -6.19 -9.56
C LEU A 176 1.41 -6.92 -10.89
N TYR A 177 2.04 -8.08 -11.05
CA TYR A 177 1.80 -8.95 -12.20
C TYR A 177 0.63 -9.90 -11.90
N LEU A 178 -0.41 -9.82 -12.72
CA LEU A 178 -1.62 -10.63 -12.65
C LEU A 178 -1.60 -11.65 -13.80
N PRO A 179 -1.22 -12.92 -13.54
CA PRO A 179 -1.04 -13.93 -14.60
C PRO A 179 -2.35 -14.47 -15.16
N ALA A 180 -3.46 -14.33 -14.43
CA ALA A 180 -4.78 -14.82 -14.82
C ALA A 180 -5.71 -13.65 -15.16
N SER A 181 -6.69 -13.92 -16.02
CA SER A 181 -7.70 -12.92 -16.38
C SER A 181 -8.52 -12.48 -15.17
N THR A 182 -8.71 -11.17 -15.02
CA THR A 182 -9.65 -10.59 -14.06
C THR A 182 -11.04 -10.36 -14.66
N ASN A 183 -11.26 -10.70 -15.94
CA ASN A 183 -12.58 -10.64 -16.56
C ASN A 183 -13.42 -11.88 -16.19
N ILE A 184 -13.78 -11.95 -14.92
CA ILE A 184 -14.47 -13.10 -14.30
C ILE A 184 -15.70 -12.61 -13.54
N PRO A 185 -16.73 -13.43 -13.29
CA PRO A 185 -17.98 -13.02 -12.65
C PRO A 185 -17.84 -12.84 -11.13
N MET A 186 -16.81 -12.12 -10.70
CA MET A 186 -16.58 -11.75 -9.30
C MET A 186 -16.10 -10.30 -9.21
N PRO A 187 -16.36 -9.58 -8.10
CA PRO A 187 -15.88 -8.22 -7.94
C PRO A 187 -14.36 -8.18 -7.77
N LEU A 188 -13.72 -7.20 -8.42
CA LEU A 188 -12.34 -6.84 -8.13
C LEU A 188 -12.33 -5.77 -7.03
N THR A 189 -11.43 -5.91 -6.06
CA THR A 189 -11.21 -4.85 -5.06
C THR A 189 -10.44 -3.72 -5.72
N ILE A 190 -11.04 -2.53 -5.76
CA ILE A 190 -10.44 -1.35 -6.37
C ILE A 190 -10.66 -0.11 -5.53
N HIS A 191 -9.91 0.95 -5.82
CA HIS A 191 -10.24 2.30 -5.44
C HIS A 191 -10.35 3.15 -6.71
N GLY A 192 -11.54 3.69 -6.98
CA GLY A 192 -11.87 4.32 -8.26
C GLY A 192 -11.40 5.77 -8.40
N GLY A 193 -11.24 6.49 -7.28
CA GLY A 193 -11.00 7.94 -7.22
C GLY A 193 -9.53 8.34 -7.06
N ALA A 194 -8.58 7.55 -7.58
CA ALA A 194 -7.17 7.72 -7.22
C ALA A 194 -6.59 9.08 -7.60
N LEU A 195 -7.06 9.71 -8.69
CA LEU A 195 -6.52 10.97 -9.26
C LEU A 195 -5.00 10.95 -9.42
N GLN A 196 -4.45 9.75 -9.62
CA GLN A 196 -3.03 9.47 -9.76
C GLN A 196 -2.87 8.50 -10.93
N THR A 197 -2.09 8.89 -11.93
CA THR A 197 -1.92 8.09 -13.14
C THR A 197 -1.11 6.83 -12.83
N SER A 198 -1.74 5.68 -13.07
CA SER A 198 -1.15 4.34 -13.02
C SER A 198 -1.17 3.71 -14.41
N TYR A 199 -0.33 2.69 -14.62
CA TYR A 199 -0.03 2.16 -15.94
C TYR A 199 -0.34 0.66 -16.03
N VAL A 200 -0.75 0.22 -17.21
CA VAL A 200 -0.97 -1.20 -17.54
C VAL A 200 0.02 -1.58 -18.63
N SER A 201 0.73 -2.69 -18.45
CA SER A 201 1.68 -3.19 -19.43
C SER A 201 1.00 -3.92 -20.58
N GLU A 202 1.72 -4.18 -21.66
CA GLU A 202 1.41 -5.29 -22.56
C GLU A 202 1.39 -6.63 -21.80
N THR A 203 0.99 -7.70 -22.47
CA THR A 203 0.95 -9.04 -21.88
C THR A 203 2.32 -9.48 -21.34
N GLY A 204 2.33 -10.09 -20.16
CA GLY A 204 3.50 -10.68 -19.51
C GLY A 204 3.89 -10.04 -18.18
N ASN A 205 4.91 -10.64 -17.57
CA ASN A 205 5.52 -10.16 -16.34
C ASN A 205 6.58 -9.10 -16.62
N HIS A 206 6.23 -7.84 -16.33
CA HIS A 206 7.08 -6.66 -16.47
C HIS A 206 7.41 -6.02 -15.13
N ALA A 207 7.22 -6.75 -14.01
CA ALA A 207 7.51 -6.24 -12.67
C ALA A 207 8.99 -5.84 -12.54
N GLY A 208 9.24 -4.64 -12.02
CA GLY A 208 10.58 -4.08 -11.81
C GLY A 208 11.31 -3.62 -13.08
N LYS A 209 10.70 -3.70 -14.26
CA LYS A 209 11.32 -3.20 -15.50
C LYS A 209 11.44 -1.68 -15.46
N ALA A 210 12.64 -1.16 -15.70
CA ALA A 210 12.88 0.28 -15.75
C ALA A 210 12.11 0.94 -16.90
N ALA A 211 12.21 0.36 -18.10
CA ALA A 211 11.33 0.66 -19.22
C ALA A 211 10.06 -0.20 -19.11
N PHE A 212 8.96 0.41 -18.70
CA PHE A 212 7.66 -0.27 -18.55
C PHE A 212 6.87 -0.16 -19.86
N PRO A 213 6.48 -1.27 -20.51
CA PRO A 213 5.81 -1.24 -21.80
C PRO A 213 4.32 -0.89 -21.64
N VAL A 214 4.03 0.41 -21.48
CA VAL A 214 2.67 0.94 -21.25
C VAL A 214 1.79 0.74 -22.48
N VAL A 215 0.62 0.11 -22.29
CA VAL A 215 -0.45 0.02 -23.32
C VAL A 215 -1.72 0.78 -22.92
N ALA A 216 -1.92 1.01 -21.62
CA ALA A 216 -3.04 1.79 -21.11
C ALA A 216 -2.66 2.53 -19.81
N THR A 217 -3.48 3.52 -19.47
CA THR A 217 -3.39 4.25 -18.19
C THR A 217 -4.72 4.25 -17.48
N THR A 218 -4.69 4.48 -16.17
CA THR A 218 -5.87 4.52 -15.31
C THR A 218 -5.63 5.45 -14.12
N GLN A 219 -6.71 6.01 -13.58
CA GLN A 219 -6.70 6.78 -12.33
C GLN A 219 -7.42 6.01 -11.22
N SER A 220 -7.19 4.70 -11.17
CA SER A 220 -7.68 3.81 -10.14
C SER A 220 -6.55 2.96 -9.61
N TRP A 221 -6.65 2.56 -8.34
CA TRP A 221 -5.82 1.52 -7.76
C TRP A 221 -6.59 0.20 -7.71
N PHE A 222 -5.90 -0.90 -7.95
CA PHE A 222 -6.43 -2.25 -8.02
C PHE A 222 -5.67 -3.09 -7.00
N LEU A 223 -6.41 -3.77 -6.12
CA LEU A 223 -5.90 -4.68 -5.08
C LEU A 223 -4.99 -4.02 -4.03
N LEU A 224 -4.53 -2.80 -4.22
CA LEU A 224 -3.65 -2.10 -3.30
C LEU A 224 -4.49 -1.41 -2.21
N SER A 225 -4.22 -1.72 -0.94
CA SER A 225 -4.98 -1.18 0.19
C SER A 225 -4.16 -0.23 1.06
N ARG A 226 -2.88 -0.56 1.32
CA ARG A 226 -1.96 0.25 2.12
C ARG A 226 -0.52 0.12 1.66
N VAL A 227 0.25 1.15 1.98
CA VAL A 227 1.70 1.09 2.10
C VAL A 227 2.06 1.50 3.51
N GLU A 228 2.91 0.72 4.15
CA GLU A 228 3.30 0.93 5.53
C GLU A 228 4.82 1.10 5.60
N MET A 229 5.25 2.06 6.42
CA MET A 229 6.66 2.34 6.69
C MET A 229 6.97 1.94 8.13
N MET A 230 8.15 1.39 8.36
CA MET A 230 8.69 1.23 9.70
C MET A 230 9.10 2.61 10.22
N ALA A 231 8.54 3.03 11.34
CA ALA A 231 8.73 4.36 11.92
C ALA A 231 9.01 4.27 13.43
N PRO A 232 9.62 5.31 14.05
CA PRO A 232 9.76 5.38 15.50
C PRO A 232 8.41 5.30 16.23
N GLN A 233 8.40 4.76 17.45
CA GLN A 233 7.19 4.61 18.28
C GLN A 233 6.43 5.91 18.55
N SER A 234 7.10 7.07 18.47
CA SER A 234 6.47 8.38 18.62
C SER A 234 5.61 8.82 17.43
N VAL A 235 5.72 8.13 16.28
CA VAL A 235 5.01 8.47 15.05
C VAL A 235 3.72 7.67 14.97
N GLY A 236 2.58 8.36 14.87
CA GLY A 236 1.26 7.75 14.60
C GLY A 236 0.69 8.17 13.25
N ALA A 237 -0.51 7.66 12.94
CA ALA A 237 -1.27 7.99 11.75
C ALA A 237 -2.63 8.63 12.08
N ILE A 238 -3.03 9.57 11.23
CA ILE A 238 -4.37 10.13 11.15
C ILE A 238 -5.07 9.53 9.94
N VAL A 239 -6.27 8.99 10.12
CA VAL A 239 -7.12 8.60 8.99
C VAL A 239 -8.05 9.75 8.63
N ALA A 240 -7.91 10.28 7.43
CA ALA A 240 -8.89 11.16 6.79
C ALA A 240 -10.01 10.29 6.21
N TYR A 241 -11.11 10.20 6.94
CA TYR A 241 -12.20 9.28 6.69
C TYR A 241 -13.40 10.03 6.11
N GLY A 242 -13.80 9.72 4.87
CA GLY A 242 -14.85 10.52 4.25
C GLY A 242 -15.36 10.10 2.89
N ASP A 243 -16.11 11.02 2.29
CA ASP A 243 -16.67 10.89 0.96
C ASP A 243 -15.73 11.44 -0.14
N SER A 244 -16.30 11.73 -1.32
CA SER A 244 -15.67 12.40 -2.47
C SER A 244 -14.79 13.61 -2.15
N ILE A 245 -15.14 14.43 -1.15
CA ILE A 245 -14.37 15.62 -0.78
C ILE A 245 -13.03 15.20 -0.17
N THR A 246 -13.05 14.15 0.65
CA THR A 246 -11.86 13.53 1.23
C THR A 246 -11.08 12.72 0.21
N ASP A 247 -11.78 11.99 -0.65
CA ASP A 247 -11.19 11.24 -1.76
C ASP A 247 -10.40 12.15 -2.72
N GLY A 248 -10.87 13.39 -2.89
CA GLY A 248 -10.17 14.44 -3.62
C GLY A 248 -10.88 14.88 -4.90
N ALA A 249 -12.17 14.59 -5.04
CA ALA A 249 -12.95 14.96 -6.22
C ALA A 249 -12.74 16.43 -6.61
N ARG A 250 -12.52 16.66 -7.91
CA ARG A 250 -12.18 17.97 -8.52
C ARG A 250 -10.77 18.50 -8.20
N SER A 251 -9.91 17.76 -7.49
CA SER A 251 -8.48 18.05 -7.47
C SER A 251 -7.87 17.77 -8.85
N THR A 252 -6.84 18.53 -9.22
CA THR A 252 -6.07 18.29 -10.45
C THR A 252 -5.31 16.96 -10.32
N PRO A 253 -5.49 16.00 -11.25
CA PRO A 253 -4.77 14.73 -11.20
C PRO A 253 -3.25 14.90 -11.21
N ASP A 254 -2.53 13.95 -10.59
CA ASP A 254 -1.07 13.91 -10.51
C ASP A 254 -0.40 15.10 -9.78
N THR A 255 -1.18 15.94 -9.09
CA THR A 255 -0.65 17.10 -8.35
C THR A 255 -0.63 16.95 -6.83
N ASN A 256 -1.25 15.89 -6.29
CA ASN A 256 -1.35 15.62 -4.84
C ASN A 256 -1.81 16.87 -4.04
N ASN A 257 -2.87 17.51 -4.53
CA ASN A 257 -3.50 18.71 -3.95
C ASN A 257 -4.83 18.41 -3.25
N ARG A 258 -5.05 17.17 -2.82
CA ARG A 258 -6.20 16.80 -2.00
C ARG A 258 -5.98 17.35 -0.60
N TRP A 259 -7.05 17.63 0.15
CA TRP A 259 -6.88 18.18 1.49
C TRP A 259 -6.06 17.27 2.44
N PRO A 260 -6.12 15.92 2.36
CA PRO A 260 -5.25 15.07 3.17
C PRO A 260 -3.76 15.22 2.81
N ASP A 261 -3.43 15.46 1.53
CA ASP A 261 -2.05 15.73 1.09
C ASP A 261 -1.53 17.05 1.67
N HIS A 262 -2.38 18.09 1.72
CA HIS A 262 -2.04 19.36 2.38
C HIS A 262 -1.88 19.21 3.89
N LEU A 263 -2.72 18.40 4.53
CA LEU A 263 -2.57 18.09 5.96
C LEU A 263 -1.23 17.38 6.22
N ALA A 264 -0.88 16.37 5.40
CA ALA A 264 0.40 15.67 5.52
C ALA A 264 1.59 16.64 5.45
N ARG A 265 1.62 17.53 4.45
CA ARG A 265 2.66 18.57 4.31
C ARG A 265 2.76 19.46 5.56
N ARG A 266 1.62 19.85 6.15
CA ARG A 266 1.59 20.68 7.36
C ARG A 266 2.12 19.93 8.60
N LEU A 267 1.75 18.66 8.76
CA LEU A 267 2.19 17.85 9.90
C LEU A 267 3.67 17.51 9.84
N LEU A 268 4.22 17.29 8.64
CA LEU A 268 5.65 17.09 8.44
C LEU A 268 6.51 18.30 8.81
N ALA A 269 5.93 19.51 8.78
CA ALA A 269 6.62 20.73 9.21
C ALA A 269 6.64 20.91 10.74
N LEU A 270 5.98 20.02 11.50
CA LEU A 270 5.95 20.05 12.96
C LEU A 270 7.04 19.14 13.56
N PRO A 271 7.46 19.38 14.82
CA PRO A 271 8.46 18.55 15.50
C PRO A 271 8.07 17.09 15.71
N ALA A 272 6.76 16.80 15.75
CA ALA A 272 6.20 15.45 15.89
C ALA A 272 5.37 15.11 14.64
N PRO A 273 6.01 14.62 13.56
CA PRO A 273 5.30 14.33 12.32
C PRO A 273 4.34 13.14 12.51
N MET A 274 3.18 13.23 11.86
CA MET A 274 2.21 12.15 11.79
C MET A 274 1.94 11.78 10.33
N ALA A 275 1.68 10.51 10.09
CA ALA A 275 1.19 10.06 8.80
C ALA A 275 -0.27 10.46 8.58
N VAL A 276 -0.65 10.59 7.31
CA VAL A 276 -2.04 10.86 6.92
C VAL A 276 -2.47 9.83 5.90
N LEU A 277 -3.55 9.13 6.20
CA LEU A 277 -4.14 8.08 5.38
C LEU A 277 -5.45 8.58 4.78
N ASN A 278 -5.60 8.51 3.47
CA ASN A 278 -6.85 8.89 2.81
C ASN A 278 -7.78 7.68 2.68
N ALA A 279 -8.87 7.70 3.43
CA ALA A 279 -9.95 6.71 3.38
C ALA A 279 -11.24 7.30 2.80
N GLY A 280 -11.09 8.21 1.83
CA GLY A 280 -12.17 8.79 1.03
C GLY A 280 -12.79 7.76 0.07
N ILE A 281 -14.11 7.82 -0.11
CA ILE A 281 -14.80 7.10 -1.19
C ILE A 281 -15.84 8.04 -1.81
N GLY A 282 -15.71 8.32 -3.12
CA GLY A 282 -16.70 9.11 -3.86
C GLY A 282 -18.14 8.62 -3.69
N GLY A 283 -19.04 9.50 -3.25
CA GLY A 283 -20.46 9.19 -3.07
C GLY A 283 -20.80 8.35 -1.83
N ASN A 284 -19.82 8.03 -0.98
CA ASN A 284 -20.05 7.28 0.26
C ASN A 284 -21.02 8.01 1.19
N ARG A 285 -21.73 7.23 1.99
CA ARG A 285 -22.79 7.66 2.88
C ARG A 285 -22.59 7.05 4.25
N VAL A 286 -23.13 7.69 5.28
CA VAL A 286 -22.95 7.26 6.67
C VAL A 286 -23.72 5.99 6.97
N LEU A 287 -25.02 5.98 6.69
CA LEU A 287 -25.94 4.93 7.18
C LEU A 287 -26.46 4.00 6.08
N THR A 288 -26.49 4.46 4.84
CA THR A 288 -27.09 3.73 3.72
C THR A 288 -26.06 3.50 2.63
N GLU A 289 -26.31 2.52 1.76
CA GLU A 289 -25.48 2.33 0.59
C GLU A 289 -25.92 3.23 -0.56
N GLY A 290 -24.94 3.77 -1.29
CA GLY A 290 -25.16 4.50 -2.53
C GLY A 290 -25.18 3.58 -3.76
N ALA A 291 -24.84 4.13 -4.92
CA ALA A 291 -24.50 3.30 -6.08
C ALA A 291 -23.32 2.37 -5.73
N PHE A 292 -23.16 1.24 -6.41
CA PHE A 292 -22.10 0.26 -6.08
C PHE A 292 -20.68 0.87 -6.05
N GLN A 293 -20.42 1.93 -6.81
CA GLN A 293 -19.15 2.67 -6.85
C GLN A 293 -18.88 3.45 -5.55
N ALA A 294 -19.93 3.75 -4.79
CA ALA A 294 -19.89 4.47 -3.51
C ALA A 294 -19.44 3.60 -2.34
N GLY A 295 -19.14 2.32 -2.59
CA GLY A 295 -18.62 1.41 -1.58
C GLY A 295 -19.67 0.99 -0.56
N VAL A 296 -19.16 0.46 0.55
CA VAL A 296 -19.91 0.11 1.76
C VAL A 296 -20.07 1.37 2.62
N ASN A 297 -21.18 1.52 3.32
CA ASN A 297 -21.49 2.67 4.15
C ASN A 297 -20.44 2.88 5.25
N ALA A 298 -20.34 4.12 5.71
CA ALA A 298 -19.27 4.55 6.59
C ALA A 298 -19.27 3.74 7.91
N VAL A 299 -20.44 3.57 8.54
CA VAL A 299 -20.53 2.80 9.78
C VAL A 299 -19.99 1.38 9.60
N ALA A 300 -20.36 0.70 8.53
CA ALA A 300 -19.96 -0.69 8.28
C ALA A 300 -18.48 -0.85 7.85
N ARG A 301 -17.84 0.17 7.26
CA ARG A 301 -16.42 0.10 6.86
C ARG A 301 -15.45 0.69 7.89
N PHE A 302 -15.93 1.27 8.99
CA PHE A 302 -15.10 1.98 9.97
C PHE A 302 -13.97 1.11 10.52
N ASP A 303 -14.26 -0.14 10.92
CA ASP A 303 -13.24 -1.04 11.47
C ASP A 303 -12.12 -1.30 10.45
N ARG A 304 -12.48 -1.57 9.20
CA ARG A 304 -11.54 -1.88 8.12
C ARG A 304 -10.70 -0.66 7.73
N ASP A 305 -11.36 0.48 7.53
CA ASP A 305 -10.74 1.66 6.93
C ASP A 305 -10.12 2.62 7.96
N VAL A 306 -10.47 2.48 9.25
CA VAL A 306 -9.93 3.29 10.35
C VAL A 306 -9.18 2.42 11.36
N LEU A 307 -9.88 1.54 12.08
CA LEU A 307 -9.30 0.86 13.26
C LEU A 307 -8.20 -0.15 12.92
N GLN A 308 -8.27 -0.77 11.74
CA GLN A 308 -7.28 -1.74 11.26
C GLN A 308 -6.07 -1.09 10.55
N GLN A 309 -5.99 0.24 10.52
CA GLN A 309 -4.87 0.93 9.91
C GLN A 309 -3.67 0.94 10.87
N SER A 310 -2.51 0.46 10.40
CA SER A 310 -1.29 0.37 11.22
C SER A 310 -0.86 1.74 11.75
N GLY A 311 -0.66 1.83 13.06
CA GLY A 311 -0.22 3.05 13.74
C GLY A 311 -1.29 4.14 13.88
N VAL A 312 -2.56 3.85 13.57
CA VAL A 312 -3.65 4.84 13.74
C VAL A 312 -3.80 5.26 15.19
N THR A 313 -3.89 6.56 15.42
CA THR A 313 -4.17 7.15 16.74
C THR A 313 -5.29 8.18 16.69
N HIS A 314 -5.60 8.70 15.50
CA HIS A 314 -6.61 9.74 15.29
C HIS A 314 -7.40 9.48 14.01
N VAL A 315 -8.61 10.03 13.95
CA VAL A 315 -9.46 10.04 12.77
C VAL A 315 -10.05 11.44 12.58
N ILE A 316 -10.13 11.89 11.34
CA ILE A 316 -10.90 13.07 10.93
C ILE A 316 -12.04 12.56 10.08
N VAL A 317 -13.28 12.78 10.50
CA VAL A 317 -14.48 12.35 9.77
C VAL A 317 -15.06 13.53 8.98
N LEU A 318 -15.21 13.35 7.68
CA LEU A 318 -15.90 14.28 6.79
C LEU A 318 -16.82 13.49 5.85
N GLU A 319 -18.07 13.32 6.29
CA GLU A 319 -19.12 12.52 5.66
C GLU A 319 -20.48 13.22 5.73
N GLY A 320 -21.47 12.68 5.02
CA GLY A 320 -22.89 12.99 5.24
C GLY A 320 -23.53 13.87 4.17
N ILE A 321 -22.75 14.54 3.32
CA ILE A 321 -23.32 15.36 2.23
C ILE A 321 -24.10 14.50 1.23
N ASN A 322 -23.66 13.25 1.01
CA ASN A 322 -24.37 12.31 0.14
C ASN A 322 -25.63 11.73 0.78
N ASP A 323 -25.67 11.59 2.11
CA ASP A 323 -26.89 11.20 2.83
C ASP A 323 -27.95 12.29 2.69
N ILE A 324 -27.59 13.55 2.94
CA ILE A 324 -28.49 14.71 2.82
C ILE A 324 -28.93 14.89 1.37
N GLY A 325 -27.99 14.89 0.42
CA GLY A 325 -28.26 15.14 -0.99
C GLY A 325 -29.06 14.05 -1.69
N ASN A 326 -29.22 12.88 -1.06
CA ASN A 326 -30.02 11.77 -1.59
C ASN A 326 -31.10 11.29 -0.61
N ALA A 327 -31.41 12.09 0.41
CA ALA A 327 -32.55 11.82 1.28
C ALA A 327 -33.81 11.72 0.41
N ARG A 328 -34.57 10.65 0.60
CA ARG A 328 -35.92 10.51 0.03
C ARG A 328 -36.89 10.78 1.17
N ASP A 329 -37.85 11.65 0.92
CA ASP A 329 -38.99 11.89 1.81
C ASP A 329 -39.80 10.61 2.07
#